data_AF-A0A5T2C6H1-F1
#
_entry.id   AF-A0A5T2C6H1-F1
#
_cell.length_a   1.000
_cell.length_b   1.000
_cell.length_c   1.000
_cell.angle_alpha   90.00
_cell.angle_beta   90.00
_cell.angle_gamma   90.00
#
_symmetry.space_group_name_H-M   'P 1'
#
loop_
_entity.id
_entity.type
_entity.pdbx_description
1 polymer ?
#
loop_
_entity_poly.entity_id
_entity_poly.type
_entity_poly.pdbx_seq_one_letter_code
_entity_poly.pdbx_strand_id
1 'polypeptide(L)'
;MKVLNFFYENHPKFEISYERKVQIPLCNIIIKGPKFSGKKTLIFNYLSQFKPNEILFLNLYDTRFENQILRHLSNFLEKNVQIKFLCIYNVEFALNLQDIKIPIIISTDKKDLHIEGFQELELDYFDF
;
A
#
# COMPACT_ATOMS: atom_id res chain seq x y z
N MET A 1 12.28 -13.34 -5.46
CA MET A 1 11.92 -13.87 -4.11
C MET A 1 12.68 -13.19 -2.98
N LYS A 2 14.03 -13.13 -3.00
CA LYS A 2 14.84 -12.53 -1.91
C LYS A 2 14.44 -11.08 -1.54
N VAL A 3 14.11 -10.26 -2.54
CA VAL A 3 13.72 -8.85 -2.31
C VAL A 3 12.36 -8.71 -1.62
N LEU A 4 11.37 -9.56 -1.96
CA LEU A 4 10.07 -9.54 -1.28
C LEU A 4 10.19 -10.02 0.17
N ASN A 5 11.01 -11.04 0.44
CA ASN A 5 11.36 -11.42 1.81
C ASN A 5 11.99 -10.25 2.57
N PHE A 6 12.93 -9.54 1.93
CA PHE A 6 13.57 -8.37 2.54
C PHE A 6 12.52 -7.33 2.97
N PHE A 7 11.60 -6.94 2.10
CA PHE A 7 10.55 -5.96 2.44
C PHE A 7 9.58 -6.48 3.51
N TYR A 8 9.25 -7.77 3.48
CA TYR A 8 8.36 -8.38 4.46
C TYR A 8 9.01 -8.44 5.86
N GLU A 9 10.29 -8.82 5.94
CA GLU A 9 11.05 -8.88 7.19
C GLU A 9 11.41 -7.49 7.72
N ASN A 10 11.58 -6.50 6.84
CA ASN A 10 11.99 -5.14 7.17
C ASN A 10 10.85 -4.14 6.94
N HIS A 11 9.65 -4.47 7.42
CA HIS A 11 8.50 -3.59 7.32
C HIS A 11 8.70 -2.29 8.14
N PRO A 12 8.05 -1.17 7.75
CA PRO A 12 8.03 0.03 8.58
C PRO A 12 7.38 -0.21 9.95
N LYS A 13 7.68 0.66 10.91
CA LYS A 13 6.87 0.77 12.13
C LYS A 13 5.57 1.52 11.81
N PHE A 14 4.44 0.83 11.92
CA PHE A 14 3.11 1.42 11.74
C PHE A 14 2.65 1.99 13.08
N GLU A 15 3.05 3.22 13.37
CA GLU A 15 2.71 3.91 14.62
C GLU A 15 1.51 4.83 14.40
N ILE A 16 0.59 4.84 15.38
CA ILE A 16 -0.55 5.74 15.40
C ILE A 16 -0.03 7.15 15.64
N SER A 17 -0.45 8.08 14.80
CA SER A 17 -0.22 9.51 15.02
C SER A 17 -1.46 10.15 15.64
N TYR A 18 -2.24 10.91 14.86
CA TYR A 18 -3.52 11.52 15.23
C TYR A 18 -4.66 10.89 14.44
N GLU A 19 -5.84 10.79 15.04
CA GLU A 19 -7.04 10.26 14.37
C GLU A 19 -7.40 11.13 13.16
N ARG A 20 -7.74 10.47 12.04
CA ARG A 20 -8.12 11.14 10.79
C ARG A 20 -9.63 11.05 10.60
N LYS A 21 -10.25 12.10 10.09
CA LYS A 21 -11.69 12.12 9.76
C LYS A 21 -12.08 11.08 8.71
N VAL A 22 -11.15 10.73 7.83
CA VAL A 22 -11.34 9.73 6.78
C VAL A 22 -10.75 8.39 7.24
N GLN A 23 -11.48 7.31 6.98
CA GLN A 23 -11.05 5.95 7.27
C GLN A 23 -10.84 5.17 5.97
N ILE A 24 -9.90 4.22 5.99
CA ILE A 24 -9.70 3.30 4.87
C ILE A 24 -10.72 2.17 5.00
N PRO A 25 -11.60 1.96 4.01
CA PRO A 25 -12.49 0.80 3.96
C PRO A 25 -11.69 -0.50 3.77
N LEU A 26 -12.25 -1.62 4.21
CA LEU A 26 -11.68 -2.96 4.01
C LEU A 26 -11.90 -3.44 2.55
N CYS A 27 -11.34 -2.74 1.57
CA CYS A 27 -11.40 -3.07 0.15
C CYS A 27 -10.12 -2.66 -0.59
N ASN A 28 -10.08 -2.90 -1.90
CA ASN A 28 -9.04 -2.36 -2.77
C ASN A 28 -9.23 -0.84 -2.89
N ILE A 29 -8.20 -0.07 -2.55
CA ILE A 29 -8.26 1.39 -2.52
C ILE A 29 -7.00 2.04 -3.10
N ILE A 30 -7.19 3.13 -3.85
CA ILE A 30 -6.13 4.04 -4.28
C ILE A 30 -6.31 5.36 -3.54
N ILE A 31 -5.29 5.73 -2.77
CA ILE A 31 -5.21 7.01 -2.06
C ILE A 31 -4.37 7.96 -2.91
N LYS A 32 -5.05 8.93 -3.51
CA LYS A 32 -4.48 9.97 -4.37
C LYS A 32 -4.24 11.23 -3.57
N GLY A 33 -3.29 12.03 -4.00
CA GLY A 33 -3.10 13.38 -3.49
C GLY A 33 -1.67 13.86 -3.66
N PRO A 34 -1.41 15.16 -3.45
CA PRO A 34 -0.06 15.70 -3.59
C PRO A 34 0.95 15.07 -2.62
N LYS A 35 2.25 15.27 -2.89
CA LYS A 35 3.29 14.97 -1.90
C LYS A 35 3.01 15.75 -0.62
N PHE A 36 3.20 15.10 0.53
CA PHE A 36 2.95 15.67 1.86
C PHE A 36 1.48 15.91 2.26
N SER A 37 0.49 15.42 1.51
CA SER A 37 -0.94 15.52 1.89
C SER A 37 -1.37 14.57 3.03
N GLY A 38 -0.43 13.89 3.69
CA GLY A 38 -0.74 12.99 4.81
C GLY A 38 -1.16 11.57 4.43
N LYS A 39 -1.07 11.17 3.14
CA LYS A 39 -1.32 9.79 2.67
C LYS A 39 -0.61 8.73 3.53
N LYS A 40 0.67 8.94 3.82
CA LYS A 40 1.47 8.02 4.66
C LYS A 40 0.86 7.86 6.05
N THR A 41 0.48 8.97 6.69
CA THR A 41 -0.12 8.97 8.02
C THR A 41 -1.45 8.22 8.02
N LEU A 42 -2.32 8.47 7.05
CA LEU A 42 -3.60 7.76 6.93
C LEU A 42 -3.39 6.25 6.79
N ILE A 43 -2.51 5.84 5.89
CA ILE A 43 -2.19 4.42 5.65
C ILE A 43 -1.57 3.78 6.91
N PHE A 44 -0.63 4.47 7.57
CA PHE A 44 0.07 3.92 8.72
C PHE A 44 -0.85 3.80 9.93
N ASN A 45 -1.72 4.79 10.16
CA ASN A 45 -2.75 4.71 11.18
C ASN A 45 -3.67 3.51 10.96
N TYR A 46 -4.14 3.29 9.73
CA TYR A 46 -4.96 2.12 9.41
C TYR A 46 -4.19 0.80 9.63
N LEU A 47 -2.97 0.70 9.10
CA LEU A 47 -2.15 -0.50 9.19
C LEU A 47 -1.71 -0.83 10.63
N SER A 48 -1.59 0.17 11.50
CA SER A 48 -1.24 -0.02 12.92
C SER A 48 -2.26 -0.84 13.72
N GLN A 49 -3.47 -1.03 13.19
CA GLN A 49 -4.53 -1.85 13.79
C GLN A 49 -4.28 -3.36 13.60
N PHE A 50 -3.33 -3.73 12.73
CA PHE A 50 -3.02 -5.11 12.37
C PHE A 50 -1.62 -5.51 12.83
N LYS A 51 -1.35 -6.82 12.88
CA LYS A 51 -0.02 -7.29 13.22
C LYS A 51 0.93 -7.03 12.05
N PRO A 52 2.19 -6.67 12.30
CA PRO A 52 3.11 -6.36 11.20
C PRO A 52 3.35 -7.52 10.23
N ASN A 53 3.29 -8.76 10.71
CA ASN A 53 3.39 -9.97 9.87
C ASN A 53 2.15 -10.21 8.99
N GLU A 54 1.07 -9.45 9.18
CA GLU A 54 -0.12 -9.50 8.33
C GLU A 54 -0.03 -8.52 7.15
N ILE A 55 1.07 -7.77 7.03
CA ILE A 55 1.21 -6.65 6.10
C ILE A 55 2.44 -6.84 5.23
N LEU A 56 2.26 -6.75 3.91
CA LEU A 56 3.36 -6.53 2.98
C LEU A 56 3.36 -5.07 2.53
N PHE A 57 4.39 -4.32 2.92
CA PHE A 57 4.56 -2.93 2.54
C PHE A 57 5.68 -2.76 1.52
N LEU A 58 5.35 -2.26 0.34
CA LEU A 58 6.27 -2.01 -0.76
C LEU A 58 6.32 -0.51 -1.06
N ASN A 59 7.45 0.13 -0.81
CA ASN A 59 7.69 1.53 -1.22
C ASN A 59 8.44 1.54 -2.56
N LEU A 60 7.81 2.05 -3.61
CA LEU A 60 8.39 2.09 -4.96
C LEU A 60 9.52 3.10 -5.11
N TYR A 61 9.64 4.04 -4.17
CA TYR A 61 10.79 4.94 -4.07
C TYR A 61 11.97 4.36 -3.29
N ASP A 62 11.82 3.16 -2.72
CA ASP A 62 12.96 2.47 -2.11
C ASP A 62 13.94 2.04 -3.20
N THR A 63 15.22 2.39 -3.05
CA THR A 63 16.24 2.12 -4.07
C THR A 63 16.49 0.62 -4.31
N ARG A 64 16.04 -0.23 -3.39
CA ARG A 64 16.11 -1.70 -3.52
C ARG A 64 14.90 -2.28 -4.26
N PHE A 65 13.88 -1.48 -4.52
CA PHE A 65 12.70 -1.90 -5.25
C PHE A 65 13.01 -1.97 -6.75
N GLU A 66 12.67 -3.11 -7.36
CA GLU A 66 12.76 -3.30 -8.81
C GLU A 66 11.39 -3.74 -9.33
N ASN A 67 10.90 -3.10 -10.40
CA ASN A 67 9.58 -3.41 -10.98
C ASN A 67 9.36 -4.90 -11.29
N GLN A 68 10.44 -5.65 -11.57
CA GLN A 68 10.37 -7.07 -11.86
C GLN A 68 9.83 -7.90 -10.69
N ILE A 69 9.97 -7.44 -9.44
CA ILE A 69 9.50 -8.19 -8.27
C ILE A 69 7.98 -8.33 -8.23
N LEU A 70 7.24 -7.41 -8.88
CA LEU A 70 5.78 -7.43 -8.95
C LEU A 70 5.27 -8.69 -9.66
N ARG A 71 6.03 -9.25 -10.60
CA ARG A 71 5.70 -10.52 -11.29
C ARG A 71 5.69 -11.73 -10.36
N HIS A 72 6.33 -11.61 -9.20
CA HIS A 72 6.40 -12.67 -8.20
C HIS A 72 5.45 -12.43 -7.03
N LEU A 73 4.68 -11.34 -7.03
CA LEU A 73 3.89 -10.89 -5.90
C LEU A 73 2.76 -11.86 -5.57
N SER A 74 2.01 -12.33 -6.57
CA SER A 74 0.92 -13.30 -6.36
C SER A 74 1.43 -14.59 -5.70
N ASN A 75 2.42 -15.26 -6.31
CA ASN A 75 3.05 -16.47 -5.75
C ASN A 75 3.65 -16.24 -4.34
N PHE A 76 4.20 -15.05 -4.08
CA PHE A 76 4.71 -14.70 -2.75
C PHE A 76 3.58 -14.65 -1.70
N LEU A 77 2.47 -14.01 -2.03
CA LEU A 77 1.32 -13.89 -1.14
C LEU A 77 0.64 -15.25 -0.91
N GLU A 78 0.53 -16.09 -1.95
CA GLU A 78 -0.01 -17.45 -1.83
C GLU A 78 0.82 -18.33 -0.87
N LYS A 79 2.14 -18.15 -0.85
CA LYS A 79 3.04 -18.86 0.06
C LYS A 79 3.04 -18.31 1.48
N ASN A 80 2.63 -17.06 1.65
CA ASN A 80 2.64 -16.33 2.92
C ASN A 80 1.23 -15.96 3.33
N VAL A 81 0.40 -16.98 3.58
CA VAL A 81 -1.04 -16.84 3.89
C VAL A 81 -1.35 -15.99 5.12
N GLN A 82 -0.35 -15.73 5.98
CA GLN A 82 -0.48 -14.79 7.09
C GLN A 82 -0.62 -13.33 6.63
N ILE A 83 -0.16 -12.98 5.43
CA ILE A 83 -0.28 -11.63 4.87
C ILE A 83 -1.73 -11.41 4.44
N LYS A 84 -2.38 -10.45 5.10
CA LYS A 84 -3.77 -10.07 4.88
C LYS A 84 -3.92 -8.76 4.13
N PHE A 85 -2.87 -7.92 4.09
CA PHE A 85 -2.89 -6.64 3.41
C PHE A 85 -1.64 -6.44 2.55
N LEU A 86 -1.85 -5.95 1.34
CA LEU A 86 -0.78 -5.47 0.47
C LEU A 86 -0.85 -3.95 0.40
N CYS A 87 0.21 -3.26 0.79
CA CYS A 87 0.34 -1.82 0.61
C CYS A 87 1.43 -1.53 -0.42
N ILE A 88 1.09 -0.86 -1.51
CA ILE A 88 2.02 -0.38 -2.54
C ILE A 88 2.06 1.15 -2.50
N TYR A 89 3.13 1.68 -1.96
CA TYR A 89 3.31 3.11 -1.69
C TYR A 89 4.16 3.79 -2.78
N ASN A 90 3.78 5.00 -3.18
CA ASN A 90 4.41 5.82 -4.23
C ASN A 90 4.32 5.20 -5.64
N VAL A 91 3.13 4.77 -6.05
CA VAL A 91 2.88 4.24 -7.40
C VAL A 91 2.90 5.37 -8.43
N GLU A 92 3.70 5.20 -9.48
CA GLU A 92 3.83 6.17 -10.58
C GLU A 92 3.31 5.65 -11.93
N PHE A 93 2.90 4.39 -12.01
CA PHE A 93 2.49 3.71 -13.24
C PHE A 93 1.36 2.72 -12.98
N ALA A 94 0.64 2.34 -14.03
CA ALA A 94 -0.43 1.35 -13.93
C ALA A 94 0.12 -0.02 -13.50
N LEU A 95 -0.51 -0.61 -12.49
CA LEU A 95 -0.17 -1.93 -11.96
C LEU A 95 -1.19 -2.96 -12.41
N ASN A 96 -0.74 -4.14 -12.83
CA ASN A 96 -1.63 -5.29 -13.01
C ASN A 96 -1.66 -6.10 -11.71
N LEU A 97 -2.79 -6.07 -11.01
CA LEU A 97 -2.97 -6.68 -9.69
C LEU A 97 -4.19 -7.63 -9.65
N GLN A 98 -4.69 -8.05 -10.83
CA GLN A 98 -5.91 -8.86 -10.95
C GLN A 98 -5.80 -10.22 -10.24
N ASP A 99 -4.59 -10.78 -10.15
CA ASP A 99 -4.34 -12.08 -9.54
C ASP A 99 -4.23 -12.04 -8.00
N ILE A 100 -4.34 -10.86 -7.38
CA ILE A 100 -4.17 -10.68 -5.94
C ILE A 100 -5.54 -10.65 -5.25
N LYS A 101 -5.73 -11.56 -4.29
CA LYS A 101 -7.04 -11.82 -3.64
C LYS A 101 -7.21 -11.15 -2.28
N ILE A 102 -6.16 -10.54 -1.75
CA ILE A 102 -6.18 -9.81 -0.47
C ILE A 102 -6.40 -8.31 -0.72
N PRO A 103 -6.97 -7.56 0.25
CA PRO A 103 -7.12 -6.12 0.14
C PRO A 103 -5.80 -5.39 -0.18
N ILE A 104 -5.88 -4.48 -1.15
CA ILE A 104 -4.74 -3.70 -1.65
C ILE A 104 -4.93 -2.22 -1.36
N ILE A 105 -3.92 -1.61 -0.74
CA ILE A 105 -3.84 -0.17 -0.50
C ILE A 105 -2.76 0.39 -1.42
N ILE A 106 -3.12 1.32 -2.28
CA ILE A 106 -2.19 2.01 -3.17
C ILE A 106 -2.09 3.47 -2.76
N SER A 107 -0.89 4.04 -2.78
CA SER A 107 -0.71 5.49 -2.71
C SER A 107 -0.07 6.02 -3.97
N THR A 108 -0.53 7.19 -4.43
CA THR A 108 0.03 7.85 -5.62
C THR A 108 -0.09 9.37 -5.51
N ASP A 109 0.75 10.08 -6.24
CA ASP A 109 0.58 11.51 -6.54
C ASP A 109 0.09 11.76 -7.98
N LYS A 110 -0.17 10.70 -8.74
CA LYS A 110 -0.74 10.74 -10.09
C LYS A 110 -2.25 10.78 -10.01
N LYS A 111 -2.84 11.92 -10.36
CA LYS A 111 -4.30 12.13 -10.32
C LYS A 111 -5.02 11.25 -11.36
N ASP A 112 -4.37 11.04 -12.48
CA ASP A 112 -4.82 10.26 -13.65
C ASP A 112 -4.62 8.74 -13.50
N LEU A 113 -3.91 8.27 -12.47
CA LEU A 113 -3.77 6.83 -12.24
C LEU A 113 -5.13 6.22 -11.87
N HIS A 114 -5.62 5.33 -12.72
CA HIS A 114 -6.85 4.57 -12.48
C HIS A 114 -6.56 3.07 -12.55
N ILE A 115 -7.17 2.30 -11.66
CA ILE A 115 -7.11 0.84 -11.65
C ILE A 115 -8.53 0.34 -11.42
N GLU A 116 -9.03 -0.47 -12.35
CA GLU A 116 -10.37 -1.02 -12.26
C GLU A 116 -10.55 -1.85 -10.98
N GLY A 117 -11.72 -1.70 -10.35
CA GLY A 117 -12.05 -2.43 -9.10
C GLY A 117 -11.45 -1.82 -7.84
N PHE A 118 -10.77 -0.68 -7.91
CA PHE A 118 -10.30 0.07 -6.74
C PHE A 118 -11.23 1.25 -6.44
N GLN A 119 -11.55 1.45 -5.16
CA GLN A 119 -12.13 2.70 -4.69
C GLN A 119 -11.06 3.79 -4.70
N GLU A 120 -11.45 5.03 -4.95
CA GLU A 120 -10.54 6.17 -4.94
C GLU A 120 -10.83 7.08 -3.75
N LEU A 121 -9.77 7.47 -3.06
CA LEU A 121 -9.80 8.48 -2.02
C LEU A 121 -8.78 9.56 -2.35
N GLU A 122 -9.25 10.78 -2.60
CA GLU A 122 -8.39 11.94 -2.78
C GLU A 122 -8.14 12.60 -1.42
N LEU A 123 -6.88 12.92 -1.14
CA LEU A 123 -6.44 13.67 0.03
C LEU A 123 -5.79 14.97 -0.40
N ASP A 124 -6.41 16.07 0.01
CA ASP A 124 -5.89 17.42 -0.13
C ASP A 124 -5.04 17.83 1.08
N TYR A 125 -4.28 18.92 0.92
CA TYR A 125 -3.36 19.43 1.95
C TYR A 125 -4.03 19.79 3.28
N PHE A 126 -5.36 19.86 3.35
CA PHE A 126 -6.11 20.26 4.55
C PHE A 126 -7.02 19.17 5.13
N ASP A 127 -6.95 17.94 4.60
CA ASP A 127 -7.73 16.80 5.11
C ASP A 127 -7.11 16.23 6.39
N PHE A 128 -7.02 17.05 7.43
CA PHE A 128 -6.63 16.67 8.79
C PHE A 128 -7.86 16.33 9.63
#